data_AF-A0A6V8E1X5-F1
#
_entry.id   AF-A0A6V8E1X5-F1
#
_cell.length_a   1.000
_cell.length_b   1.000
_cell.length_c   1.000
_cell.angle_alpha   90.00
_cell.angle_beta   90.00
_cell.angle_gamma   90.00
#
_symmetry.space_group_name_H-M   'P 1'
#
loop_
_entity.id
_entity.type
_entity.pdbx_description
1 polymer ?
#
loop_
_entity_poly.entity_id
_entity_poly.type
_entity_poly.pdbx_seq_one_letter_code
_entity_poly.pdbx_strand_id
1 'polypeptide(L)'
;MRTCVDQLMALSHIDGPRLKAEAHFIATRLDSLRYSGKISNDAYLDAGSIYGAFEMFANLIDMGVPQKEIFSHLKQQLERARKLETKYPGLNKAIESGRAS
;
A
#
# COMPACT_ATOMS: atom_id res chain seq x y z
N MET A 1 -3.23 -2.57 -4.07
CA MET A 1 -1.92 -2.69 -3.38
C MET A 1 -0.72 -2.81 -4.30
N ARG A 2 -0.60 -3.84 -5.15
CA ARG A 2 0.49 -3.89 -6.15
C ARG A 2 0.46 -2.63 -7.03
N THR A 3 -0.73 -2.28 -7.52
CA THR A 3 -0.93 -1.10 -8.38
C THR A 3 -0.57 0.21 -7.67
N CYS A 4 -0.91 0.35 -6.39
CA CYS A 4 -0.50 1.48 -5.53
C CYS A 4 1.02 1.66 -5.51
N VAL A 5 1.76 0.57 -5.26
CA VAL A 5 3.23 0.61 -5.19
C VAL A 5 3.84 0.87 -6.57
N ASP A 6 3.32 0.22 -7.61
CA ASP A 6 3.76 0.44 -8.98
C ASP A 6 3.56 1.93 -9.40
N GLN A 7 2.45 2.56 -8.99
CA GLN A 7 2.20 3.99 -9.23
C GLN A 7 3.17 4.90 -8.48
N LEU A 8 3.48 4.58 -7.21
CA LEU A 8 4.48 5.33 -6.43
C LEU A 8 5.88 5.19 -7.02
N MET A 9 6.24 3.99 -7.50
CA MET A 9 7.53 3.73 -8.13
C MET A 9 7.69 4.38 -9.51
N ALA A 10 6.58 4.72 -10.18
CA ALA A 10 6.60 5.44 -11.46
C ALA A 10 6.90 6.95 -11.30
N LEU A 11 6.84 7.47 -10.08
CA LEU A 11 7.19 8.86 -9.78
C LEU A 11 8.71 9.02 -9.71
N SER A 12 9.22 10.17 -10.16
CA SER A 12 10.63 10.52 -10.00
C SER A 12 10.97 10.95 -8.57
N HIS A 13 9.98 11.40 -7.81
CA HIS A 13 10.09 11.83 -6.42
C HIS A 13 8.81 11.47 -5.66
N ILE A 14 8.97 11.05 -4.40
CA ILE A 14 7.85 10.66 -3.53
C ILE A 14 7.80 11.60 -2.34
N ASP A 15 6.67 12.30 -2.21
CA ASP A 15 6.40 13.20 -1.09
C ASP A 15 5.72 12.46 0.06
N GLY A 16 6.11 12.77 1.30
CA GLY A 16 5.53 12.20 2.52
C GLY A 16 4.00 12.32 2.59
N PRO A 17 3.39 13.50 2.31
CA PRO A 17 1.93 13.65 2.28
C PRO A 17 1.22 12.73 1.28
N ARG A 18 1.81 12.50 0.10
CA ARG A 18 1.24 11.63 -0.93
C ARG A 18 1.27 10.17 -0.49
N LEU A 19 2.34 9.76 0.17
CA LEU A 19 2.50 8.41 0.70
C LEU A 19 1.52 8.15 1.86
N LYS A 20 1.30 9.14 2.73
CA LYS A 20 0.25 9.10 3.78
C LYS A 20 -1.15 8.98 3.17
N ALA A 21 -1.44 9.75 2.11
CA ALA A 21 -2.73 9.67 1.42
C ALA A 21 -2.97 8.28 0.81
N GLU A 22 -1.95 7.70 0.19
CA GLU A 22 -2.03 6.36 -0.39
C GLU A 22 -2.22 5.27 0.68
N ALA A 23 -1.52 5.39 1.82
CA ALA A 23 -1.70 4.52 2.97
C ALA A 23 -3.15 4.59 3.52
N HIS A 24 -3.67 5.81 3.69
CA HIS A 24 -5.02 6.05 4.19
C HIS A 24 -6.09 5.52 3.24
N PHE A 25 -5.89 5.67 1.92
CA PHE A 25 -6.77 5.08 0.91
C PHE A 25 -6.84 3.55 1.07
N ILE A 26 -5.69 2.89 1.15
CA ILE A 26 -5.63 1.42 1.29
C ILE A 26 -6.32 0.99 2.59
N ALA A 27 -6.04 1.65 3.73
CA ALA A 27 -6.64 1.34 5.01
C ALA A 27 -8.18 1.45 4.98
N THR A 28 -8.70 2.57 4.46
CA THR A 28 -10.15 2.82 4.35
C THR A 28 -10.84 1.78 3.47
N ARG A 29 -10.19 1.39 2.36
CA ARG A 29 -10.72 0.37 1.45
C ARG A 29 -10.71 -1.01 2.09
N LEU A 30 -9.64 -1.38 2.79
CA LEU A 30 -9.56 -2.66 3.49
C LEU A 30 -10.61 -2.75 4.60
N ASP A 31 -10.85 -1.69 5.36
CA ASP A 31 -11.91 -1.69 6.37
C ASP A 31 -13.30 -1.86 5.75
N SER A 32 -13.58 -1.15 4.65
CA SER A 32 -14.85 -1.31 3.92
C SER A 32 -15.03 -2.73 3.37
N LEU A 33 -13.97 -3.30 2.78
CA LEU A 33 -13.99 -4.65 2.24
C LEU A 33 -14.16 -5.70 3.34
N ARG A 34 -13.50 -5.52 4.49
CA ARG A 34 -13.63 -6.40 5.65
C ARG A 34 -15.05 -6.33 6.21
N TYR A 35 -15.59 -5.13 6.40
CA TYR A 35 -16.95 -4.94 6.90
C TYR A 35 -18.00 -5.55 5.96
N SER A 36 -17.79 -5.44 4.64
CA SER A 36 -18.65 -6.09 3.63
C SER A 36 -18.46 -7.60 3.47
N GLY A 37 -17.52 -8.21 4.22
CA GLY A 37 -17.21 -9.64 4.12
C GLY A 37 -16.51 -10.07 2.84
N LYS A 38 -16.00 -9.13 2.03
CA LYS A 38 -15.33 -9.40 0.75
C LYS A 38 -13.89 -9.86 0.91
N ILE A 39 -13.27 -9.61 2.06
CA ILE A 39 -11.93 -10.09 2.42
C ILE A 39 -11.97 -10.76 3.79
N SER A 40 -11.10 -11.73 4.01
CA SER A 40 -10.94 -12.38 5.31
C SER A 40 -10.18 -11.47 6.30
N ASN A 41 -10.34 -11.74 7.60
CA ASN A 41 -9.55 -11.07 8.63
C ASN A 41 -8.04 -11.26 8.43
N ASP A 42 -7.61 -12.46 7.99
CA ASP A 42 -6.20 -12.72 7.72
C ASP A 42 -5.68 -11.85 6.56
N ALA A 43 -6.48 -11.70 5.50
CA ALA A 43 -6.13 -10.83 4.38
C ALA A 43 -6.06 -9.36 4.83
N TYR A 44 -6.95 -8.93 5.73
CA TYR A 44 -6.90 -7.59 6.33
C TYR A 44 -5.63 -7.38 7.16
N LEU A 45 -5.26 -8.34 8.03
CA LEU A 45 -4.07 -8.25 8.87
C LEU A 45 -2.78 -8.22 8.05
N ASP A 46 -2.66 -9.11 7.06
CA ASP A 46 -1.49 -9.15 6.19
C ASP A 46 -1.39 -7.88 5.34
N ALA A 47 -2.51 -7.38 4.81
CA ALA A 47 -2.56 -6.10 4.09
C ALA A 47 -2.24 -4.90 5.00
N GLY A 48 -2.64 -4.99 6.27
CA GLY A 48 -2.25 -4.15 7.40
C GLY A 48 -0.78 -3.76 7.40
N SER A 49 0.06 -4.78 7.30
CA SER A 49 1.51 -4.63 7.34
C SER A 49 2.09 -3.82 6.19
N ILE A 50 1.40 -3.75 5.04
CA ILE A 50 1.88 -3.05 3.84
C ILE A 50 1.57 -1.55 3.93
N TYR A 51 0.34 -1.15 4.25
CA TYR A 51 0.03 0.28 4.35
C TYR A 51 0.65 0.92 5.59
N GLY A 52 0.81 0.17 6.70
CA GLY A 52 1.56 0.66 7.86
C GLY A 52 3.03 0.95 7.54
N ALA A 53 3.63 0.19 6.62
CA ALA A 53 4.97 0.50 6.12
C ALA A 53 5.02 1.82 5.32
N PHE A 54 3.95 2.19 4.60
CA PHE A 54 3.90 3.47 3.88
C PHE A 54 3.83 4.67 4.81
N GLU A 55 3.10 4.56 5.94
CA GLU A 55 3.13 5.61 6.98
C GLU A 55 4.54 5.76 7.56
N MET A 56 5.24 4.65 7.82
CA MET A 56 6.63 4.68 8.26
C MET A 56 7.53 5.36 7.22
N PHE A 57 7.38 5.03 5.93
CA PHE A 57 8.16 5.65 4.86
C PHE A 57 7.89 7.14 4.73
N ALA A 58 6.66 7.58 4.96
CA ALA A 58 6.33 9.00 4.94
C ALA A 58 7.07 9.75 6.05
N ASN A 59 7.17 9.15 7.25
CA ASN A 59 7.97 9.71 8.33
C ASN A 59 9.48 9.70 8.00
N LEU A 60 9.99 8.68 7.30
CA LEU A 60 11.37 8.66 6.81
C LEU A 60 11.64 9.80 5.82
N ILE A 61 10.71 10.08 4.92
CA ILE A 61 10.79 11.24 4.01
C ILE A 61 10.80 12.55 4.82
N ASP A 62 9.92 12.69 5.81
CA ASP A 62 9.85 13.87 6.68
C ASP A 62 11.15 14.06 7.49
N MET A 63 11.86 12.98 7.83
CA MET A 63 13.17 13.00 8.48
C MET A 63 14.35 13.25 7.52
N GLY A 64 14.10 13.44 6.22
CA GLY A 64 15.13 13.73 5.22
C GLY A 64 15.89 12.51 4.71
N VAL A 65 15.33 11.30 4.86
CA VAL A 65 15.94 10.08 4.31
C VAL A 65 16.03 10.18 2.78
N PRO A 66 17.16 9.81 2.17
CA PRO A 66 17.34 9.89 0.73
C PRO A 66 16.29 9.08 -0.04
N GLN A 67 15.76 9.66 -1.12
CA GLN A 67 14.76 9.02 -1.99
C GLN A 67 15.20 7.62 -2.46
N LYS A 68 16.50 7.42 -2.76
CA LYS A 68 17.04 6.10 -3.14
C LYS A 68 16.72 4.99 -2.13
N GLU A 69 16.71 5.30 -0.83
CA GLU A 69 16.42 4.34 0.23
C GLU A 69 14.92 4.09 0.31
N ILE A 70 14.12 5.15 0.19
CA ILE A 70 12.66 5.06 0.09
C ILE A 70 12.24 4.16 -1.09
N PHE A 71 12.84 4.33 -2.27
CA PHE A 71 12.60 3.47 -3.43
C PHE A 71 13.02 2.01 -3.17
N SER A 72 14.14 1.79 -2.49
CA SER A 72 14.57 0.44 -2.09
C SER A 72 13.55 -0.24 -1.16
N HIS A 73 13.06 0.50 -0.16
CA HIS A 73 12.03 0.02 0.76
C HIS A 73 10.68 -0.23 0.06
N LEU A 74 10.26 0.66 -0.84
CA LEU A 74 9.05 0.47 -1.64
C LEU A 74 9.14 -0.77 -2.53
N LYS A 75 10.31 -1.04 -3.13
CA LYS A 75 10.53 -2.25 -3.92
C LYS A 75 10.37 -3.52 -3.07
N GLN A 76 10.81 -3.51 -1.81
CA GLN A 76 10.58 -4.61 -0.88
C GLN A 76 9.09 -4.77 -0.55
N GLN A 77 8.36 -3.67 -0.37
CA GLN A 77 6.90 -3.73 -0.17
C GLN A 77 6.15 -4.18 -1.42
N LEU A 78 6.64 -3.87 -2.62
CA LEU A 78 6.08 -4.38 -3.87
C LEU A 78 6.12 -5.91 -3.91
N GLU A 79 7.26 -6.51 -3.54
CA GLU A 79 7.39 -7.96 -3.49
C GLU A 79 6.47 -8.59 -2.43
N ARG A 80 6.29 -7.93 -1.29
CA ARG A 80 5.30 -8.37 -0.28
C ARG A 80 3.88 -8.28 -0.83
N ALA A 81 3.52 -7.18 -1.49
CA ALA A 81 2.21 -7.01 -2.12
C ALA A 81 1.96 -8.06 -3.22
N ARG A 82 2.99 -8.44 -3.99
CA ARG A 82 2.90 -9.52 -4.99
C ARG A 82 2.62 -10.87 -4.33
N LYS A 83 3.38 -11.23 -3.29
CA LYS A 83 3.14 -12.46 -2.52
C LYS A 83 1.74 -12.49 -1.91
N LEU A 84 1.28 -11.34 -1.43
CA LEU A 84 -0.04 -11.21 -0.84
C LEU A 84 -1.16 -11.41 -1.88
N GLU A 85 -0.99 -10.89 -3.10
CA GLU A 85 -1.93 -11.14 -4.21
C GLU A 85 -1.95 -12.63 -4.60
N THR A 86 -0.82 -13.33 -4.51
CA THR A 86 -0.79 -14.80 -4.73
C THR A 86 -1.52 -15.55 -3.62
N LYS A 87 -1.42 -15.08 -2.36
CA LYS A 87 -2.09 -15.68 -1.19
C LYS A 87 -3.60 -15.38 -1.18
N TYR A 88 -3.98 -14.17 -1.59
CA TYR A 88 -5.36 -13.68 -1.63
C TYR A 88 -5.68 -13.10 -3.02
N PRO A 89 -5.97 -13.96 -4.01
CA PRO A 89 -6.20 -13.53 -5.38
C PRO A 89 -7.41 -12.58 -5.46
N GLY A 90 -7.24 -11.46 -6.16
CA GLY A 90 -8.29 -10.45 -6.32
C GLY A 90 -8.31 -9.36 -5.26
N LEU A 91 -7.47 -9.44 -4.23
CA LEU A 91 -7.33 -8.40 -3.20
C LEU A 91 -6.92 -7.06 -3.81
N ASN A 92 -5.94 -7.07 -4.72
CA ASN A 92 -5.52 -5.87 -5.43
C ASN A 92 -6.67 -5.27 -6.24
N LYS A 93 -7.42 -6.10 -6.98
CA LYS A 93 -8.58 -5.64 -7.77
C LYS A 93 -9.67 -5.06 -6.88
N ALA A 94 -9.95 -5.67 -5.73
CA ALA A 94 -10.94 -5.19 -4.78
C ALA A 94 -10.58 -3.81 -4.22
N ILE A 95 -9.29 -3.57 -3.95
CA ILE A 95 -8.80 -2.26 -3.50
C ILE A 95 -8.89 -1.23 -4.63
N GLU A 96 -8.38 -1.54 -5.82
CA GLU A 96 -8.38 -0.62 -6.97
C GLU A 96 -9.79 -0.29 -7.48
N SER A 97 -10.77 -1.17 -7.29
CA SER A 97 -12.17 -0.87 -7.63
C SER A 97 -12.69 0.38 -6.93
N GLY A 98 -12.11 0.76 -5.78
CA GLY A 98 -12.44 1.98 -5.07
C GLY A 98 -11.73 3.24 -5.54
N ARG A 99 -10.78 3.14 -6.48
CA ARG A 99 -10.08 4.29 -7.05
C ARG A 99 -10.82 4.88 -8.25
N ALA A 100 -11.64 4.06 -8.92
CA ALA A 100 -12.42 4.45 -10.10
C ALA A 100 -13.86 4.93 -9.77
N SER A 101 -14.17 5.19 -8.49
CA SER A 101 -15.47 5.69 -8.02
C SER A 101 -15.35 7.10 -7.47
#